data_AF-A0A418DR85-F1
#
_entry.id   AF-A0A418DR85-F1
#
_cell.length_a   1.000
_cell.length_b   1.000
_cell.length_c   1.000
_cell.angle_alpha   90.00
_cell.angle_beta   90.00
_cell.angle_gamma   90.00
#
_symmetry.space_group_name_H-M   'P 1'
#
loop_
_entity.id
_entity.type
_entity.pdbx_description
1 polymer ?
#
loop_
_entity_poly.entity_id
_entity_poly.type
_entity_poly.pdbx_seq_one_letter_code
_entity_poly.pdbx_strand_id
1 'polypeptide(L)'
;MCKVVTDGNMAELRKLLLDCDVNAASEPDSKSPLHIVCESGRLNVAQLLLAQPTVDVNVRTPNQWTPLHSACENGFVDIVQLLMSRPELDVTGISSAKVANATPVHLAVKRQHIVVVQALVLHALAALISDSVAVAATQFLAAFLAPEFPLDITARADVIQAVWAAHEDAAERRTMRDRLLEQYPAQPHDVLSRVVW
;
A
#
# COMPACT_ATOMS: atom_id res chain seq x y z
N MET A 1 11.55 -3.05 22.29
CA MET A 1 11.41 -3.24 20.83
C MET A 1 11.33 -1.90 20.08
N CYS A 2 10.24 -1.14 20.20
CA CYS A 2 10.03 0.09 19.40
C CYS A 2 11.16 1.12 19.50
N LYS A 3 11.72 1.37 20.70
CA LYS A 3 12.89 2.25 20.86
C LYS A 3 14.10 1.80 20.02
N VAL A 4 14.44 0.50 20.08
CA VAL A 4 15.55 -0.09 19.33
C VAL A 4 15.32 0.01 17.82
N VAL A 5 14.06 -0.13 17.39
CA VAL A 5 13.64 0.09 16.01
C VAL A 5 13.79 1.56 15.59
N THR A 6 13.38 2.51 16.44
CA THR A 6 13.57 3.96 16.21
C THR A 6 15.04 4.32 16.08
N ASP A 7 15.89 3.75 16.94
CA ASP A 7 17.33 4.00 16.94
C ASP A 7 18.03 3.29 15.75
N GLY A 8 17.44 2.19 15.26
CA GLY A 8 17.96 1.36 14.17
C GLY A 8 19.14 0.48 14.56
N ASN A 9 19.26 0.13 15.84
CA ASN A 9 20.31 -0.76 16.34
C ASN A 9 20.04 -2.21 15.91
N MET A 10 20.59 -2.62 14.77
CA MET A 10 20.36 -3.94 14.18
C MET A 10 20.85 -5.11 15.05
N ALA A 11 21.91 -4.92 15.83
CA ALA A 11 22.44 -5.98 16.70
C ALA A 11 21.49 -6.26 17.87
N GLU A 12 21.04 -5.21 18.53
CA GLU A 12 20.08 -5.31 19.62
C GLU A 12 18.69 -5.74 19.13
N LEU A 13 18.27 -5.25 17.95
CA LEU A 13 17.01 -5.65 17.34
C LEU A 13 16.96 -7.16 17.09
N ARG A 14 18.02 -7.74 16.51
CA ARG A 14 18.10 -9.20 16.28
C ARG A 14 17.99 -10.00 17.58
N LYS A 15 18.56 -9.50 18.68
CA LYS A 15 18.43 -10.14 19.99
C LYS A 15 16.98 -10.06 20.49
N LEU A 16 16.35 -8.90 20.41
CA LEU A 16 14.97 -8.72 20.88
C LEU A 16 13.96 -9.53 20.09
N LEU A 17 14.18 -9.77 18.79
CA LEU A 17 13.25 -10.56 17.96
C LEU A 17 13.16 -12.04 18.37
N LEU A 18 14.10 -12.54 19.18
CA LEU A 18 14.05 -13.92 19.70
C LEU A 18 13.10 -14.06 20.90
N ASP A 19 13.00 -13.01 21.73
CA ASP A 19 12.39 -13.10 23.05
C ASP A 19 11.16 -12.17 23.22
N CYS A 20 10.89 -11.30 22.25
CA CYS A 20 9.81 -10.31 22.32
C CYS A 20 8.78 -10.52 21.20
N ASP A 21 7.52 -10.18 21.51
CA ASP A 21 6.49 -10.04 20.50
C ASP A 21 6.80 -8.85 19.56
N VAL A 22 6.98 -9.17 18.28
CA VAL A 22 7.26 -8.24 17.17
C VAL A 22 6.08 -7.30 16.90
N ASN A 23 4.86 -7.67 17.30
CA ASN A 23 3.66 -6.87 17.07
C ASN A 23 3.29 -5.96 18.25
N ALA A 24 3.98 -6.12 19.39
CA ALA A 24 3.66 -5.40 20.62
C ALA A 24 3.72 -3.88 20.44
N ALA A 25 2.57 -3.22 20.63
CA ALA A 25 2.46 -1.78 20.54
C ALA A 25 3.23 -1.08 21.68
N SER A 26 3.87 0.05 21.37
CA SER A 26 4.50 0.92 22.37
C SER A 26 3.60 2.09 22.76
N GLU A 27 3.63 2.42 24.04
CA GLU A 27 3.08 3.66 24.59
C GLU A 27 3.93 4.89 24.19
N PRO A 28 3.34 6.10 24.05
CA PRO A 28 1.92 6.44 24.27
C PRO A 28 1.02 6.30 23.02
N ASP A 29 1.61 6.19 21.83
CA ASP A 29 0.86 6.25 20.57
C ASP A 29 0.26 4.90 20.14
N SER A 30 0.46 3.84 20.94
CA SER A 30 0.04 2.47 20.64
C SER A 30 0.50 2.02 19.24
N LYS A 31 1.73 2.38 18.86
CA LYS A 31 2.35 2.03 17.57
C LYS A 31 3.16 0.75 17.69
N SER A 32 2.94 -0.20 16.79
CA SER A 32 3.79 -1.39 16.67
C SER A 32 5.17 -1.03 16.11
N PRO A 33 6.18 -1.90 16.27
CA PRO A 33 7.49 -1.75 15.64
C PRO A 33 7.38 -1.50 14.13
N LEU A 34 6.45 -2.17 13.45
CA LEU A 34 6.26 -2.01 12.01
C LEU A 34 5.72 -0.62 11.64
N HIS A 35 4.85 -0.01 12.46
CA HIS A 35 4.44 1.39 12.28
C HIS A 35 5.65 2.33 12.34
N ILE A 36 6.49 2.17 13.36
CA ILE A 36 7.67 3.03 13.57
C ILE A 36 8.65 2.93 12.39
N VAL A 37 8.84 1.73 11.83
CA VAL A 37 9.67 1.58 10.62
C VAL A 37 9.05 2.29 9.42
N CYS A 38 7.73 2.15 9.23
CA CYS A 38 7.01 2.80 8.14
C CYS A 38 6.96 4.33 8.26
N GLU A 39 7.17 4.87 9.46
CA GLU A 39 7.31 6.32 9.70
C GLU A 39 8.75 6.83 9.56
N SER A 40 9.75 5.95 9.77
CA SER A 40 11.16 6.35 9.76
C SER A 40 11.89 6.03 8.44
N GLY A 41 11.30 5.23 7.55
CA GLY A 41 11.89 4.92 6.24
C GLY A 41 13.07 3.95 6.30
N ARG A 42 13.28 3.26 7.43
CA ARG A 42 14.44 2.37 7.62
C ARG A 42 14.24 1.01 6.95
N LEU A 43 14.55 0.94 5.65
CA LEU A 43 14.33 -0.25 4.81
C LEU A 43 15.00 -1.53 5.36
N ASN A 44 16.23 -1.45 5.85
CA ASN A 44 16.95 -2.58 6.44
C ASN A 44 16.27 -3.15 7.70
N VAL A 45 15.66 -2.28 8.50
CA VAL A 45 14.86 -2.67 9.67
C VAL A 45 13.53 -3.28 9.21
N ALA A 46 12.90 -2.71 8.18
CA ALA A 46 11.67 -3.23 7.59
C ALA A 46 11.84 -4.66 7.10
N GLN A 47 12.92 -4.92 6.36
CA GLN A 47 13.26 -6.26 5.85
C GLN A 47 13.43 -7.27 6.98
N LEU A 48 14.11 -6.87 8.07
CA LEU A 48 14.33 -7.77 9.21
C LEU A 48 13.02 -8.11 9.95
N LEU A 49 12.15 -7.11 10.15
CA LEU A 49 10.85 -7.31 10.80
C LEU A 49 9.91 -8.16 9.93
N LEU A 50 9.82 -7.87 8.63
CA LEU A 50 8.93 -8.57 7.70
C LEU A 50 9.40 -9.99 7.34
N ALA A 51 10.66 -10.32 7.66
CA ALA A 51 11.17 -11.68 7.62
C ALA A 51 10.71 -12.54 8.81
N GLN A 52 10.15 -11.94 9.87
CA GLN A 52 9.66 -12.70 11.01
C GLN A 52 8.34 -13.40 10.65
N PRO A 53 8.17 -14.69 10.94
CA PRO A 53 6.97 -15.44 10.58
C PRO A 53 5.72 -14.98 11.34
N THR A 54 5.89 -14.38 12.51
CA THR A 54 4.80 -13.93 13.39
C THR A 54 4.42 -12.46 13.20
N VAL A 55 5.06 -11.74 12.27
CA VAL A 55 4.76 -10.33 12.02
C VAL A 55 3.36 -10.19 11.41
N ASP A 56 2.53 -9.35 12.03
CA ASP A 56 1.24 -8.97 11.47
C ASP A 56 1.41 -7.62 10.75
N VAL A 57 1.25 -7.63 9.42
CA VAL A 57 1.38 -6.45 8.58
C VAL A 57 0.16 -5.52 8.63
N ASN A 58 -0.95 -6.00 9.18
CA ASN A 58 -2.22 -5.29 9.28
C ASN A 58 -2.53 -4.82 10.69
N VAL A 59 -1.56 -4.86 11.61
CA VAL A 59 -1.70 -4.31 12.97
C VAL A 59 -2.30 -2.91 12.93
N ARG A 60 -3.25 -2.63 13.82
CA ARG A 60 -3.97 -1.36 13.86
C ARG A 60 -3.67 -0.59 15.15
N THR A 61 -3.40 0.70 15.01
CA THR A 61 -3.42 1.63 16.15
C THR A 61 -4.87 1.83 16.64
N PRO A 62 -5.10 2.45 17.81
CA PRO A 62 -6.45 2.78 18.27
C PRO A 62 -7.28 3.61 17.27
N ASN A 63 -6.62 4.40 16.42
CA ASN A 63 -7.25 5.18 15.35
C ASN A 63 -7.52 4.40 14.06
N GLN A 64 -7.33 3.07 14.07
CA GLN A 64 -7.39 2.16 12.91
C GLN A 64 -6.33 2.43 11.83
N TRP A 65 -5.22 3.07 12.20
CA TRP A 65 -4.09 3.26 11.29
C TRP A 65 -3.31 1.96 11.15
N THR A 66 -2.93 1.59 9.92
CA THR A 66 -2.06 0.44 9.64
C THR A 66 -0.64 0.89 9.28
N PRO A 67 0.38 0.02 9.29
CA PRO A 67 1.72 0.36 8.83
C PRO A 67 1.73 0.88 7.39
N LEU A 68 0.88 0.34 6.51
CA LEU A 68 0.74 0.82 5.13
C LEU A 68 0.29 2.29 5.07
N HIS A 69 -0.61 2.73 5.95
CA HIS A 69 -0.99 4.14 6.01
C HIS A 69 0.23 5.02 6.33
N SER A 70 1.07 4.63 7.30
CA SER A 70 2.29 5.36 7.65
C SER A 70 3.30 5.39 6.49
N ALA A 71 3.52 4.27 5.82
CA ALA A 71 4.45 4.21 4.68
C ALA A 71 3.96 5.06 3.50
N CYS A 72 2.65 5.04 3.23
CA CYS A 72 2.04 5.86 2.18
C CYS A 72 2.01 7.34 2.51
N GLU A 73 1.75 7.73 3.76
CA GLU A 73 1.78 9.13 4.19
C GLU A 73 3.20 9.73 4.09
N ASN A 74 4.24 8.93 4.35
CA ASN A 74 5.63 9.39 4.31
C ASN A 74 6.32 9.17 2.94
N GLY A 75 5.66 8.51 2.00
CA GLY A 75 6.18 8.36 0.63
C GLY A 75 7.28 7.32 0.45
N PHE A 76 7.46 6.40 1.40
CA PHE A 76 8.52 5.39 1.34
C PHE A 76 8.16 4.22 0.42
N VAL A 77 8.31 4.44 -0.90
CA VAL A 77 7.95 3.46 -1.94
C VAL A 77 8.57 2.07 -1.71
N ASP A 78 9.84 1.98 -1.34
CA ASP A 78 10.51 0.69 -1.12
C ASP A 78 9.88 -0.10 0.02
N ILE A 79 9.43 0.59 1.08
CA ILE A 79 8.74 -0.03 2.21
C ILE A 79 7.31 -0.42 1.80
N VAL A 80 6.62 0.42 1.01
CA VAL A 80 5.29 0.10 0.49
C VAL A 80 5.35 -1.16 -0.37
N GLN A 81 6.32 -1.26 -1.30
CA GLN A 81 6.54 -2.46 -2.11
C GLN A 81 6.88 -3.68 -1.26
N LEU A 82 7.71 -3.51 -0.23
CA LEU A 82 8.06 -4.59 0.69
C LEU A 82 6.83 -5.09 1.48
N LEU A 83 5.97 -4.18 1.95
CA LEU A 83 4.69 -4.56 2.55
C LEU A 83 3.80 -5.31 1.56
N MET A 84 3.67 -4.82 0.32
CA MET A 84 2.84 -5.44 -0.72
C MET A 84 3.34 -6.82 -1.17
N SER A 85 4.60 -7.17 -0.90
CA SER A 85 5.11 -8.53 -1.10
C SER A 85 4.51 -9.56 -0.13
N ARG A 86 3.83 -9.10 0.92
CA ARG A 86 3.18 -9.95 1.93
C ARG A 86 1.76 -10.29 1.49
N PRO A 87 1.44 -11.58 1.27
CA PRO A 87 0.13 -11.98 0.73
C PRO A 87 -1.02 -11.68 1.68
N GLU A 88 -0.75 -11.53 2.97
CA GLU A 88 -1.77 -11.22 3.98
C GLU A 88 -2.14 -9.73 4.03
N LEU A 89 -1.42 -8.85 3.33
CA LEU A 89 -1.61 -7.40 3.41
C LEU A 89 -2.99 -6.97 2.91
N ASP A 90 -3.70 -6.21 3.74
CA ASP A 90 -4.91 -5.49 3.35
C ASP A 90 -4.54 -4.09 2.83
N VAL A 91 -4.55 -3.93 1.50
CA VAL A 91 -4.28 -2.65 0.83
C VAL A 91 -5.43 -1.65 0.89
N THR A 92 -6.63 -2.10 1.25
CA THR A 92 -7.86 -1.28 1.29
C THR A 92 -8.09 -0.60 2.62
N GLY A 93 -7.29 -0.94 3.64
CA GLY A 93 -7.49 -0.57 5.04
C GLY A 93 -8.01 0.86 5.22
N ILE A 94 -9.07 1.02 6.00
CA ILE A 94 -9.72 2.31 6.23
C ILE A 94 -9.38 2.78 7.65
N SER A 95 -8.89 4.02 7.78
CA SER A 95 -8.71 4.68 9.09
C SER A 95 -10.03 5.23 9.65
N SER A 96 -10.23 5.15 10.97
CA SER A 96 -11.51 5.42 11.65
C SER A 96 -11.55 6.73 12.44
N ALA A 97 -10.51 7.56 12.46
CA ALA A 97 -10.52 8.74 13.33
C ALA A 97 -10.13 10.02 12.56
N LYS A 98 -11.09 10.95 12.49
CA LYS A 98 -10.99 12.37 12.10
C LYS A 98 -10.90 12.72 10.60
N VAL A 99 -10.56 11.79 9.71
CA VAL A 99 -10.61 12.03 8.26
C VAL A 99 -11.50 10.95 7.66
N ALA A 100 -12.69 11.34 7.17
CA ALA A 100 -13.58 10.39 6.52
C ALA A 100 -12.81 9.67 5.38
N ASN A 101 -12.81 8.34 5.41
CA ASN A 101 -12.28 7.47 4.35
C ASN A 101 -10.79 7.68 3.99
N ALA A 102 -9.93 7.99 4.95
CA ALA A 102 -8.48 8.05 4.70
C ALA A 102 -7.89 6.64 4.55
N THR A 103 -7.97 6.06 3.35
CA THR A 103 -7.19 4.86 3.00
C THR A 103 -5.73 5.21 2.71
N PRO A 104 -4.80 4.24 2.72
CA PRO A 104 -3.38 4.50 2.47
C PRO A 104 -3.13 5.28 1.17
N VAL A 105 -3.86 4.95 0.09
CA VAL A 105 -3.72 5.69 -1.17
C VAL A 105 -4.14 7.14 -1.02
N HIS A 106 -5.25 7.46 -0.35
CA HIS A 106 -5.68 8.86 -0.14
C HIS A 106 -4.62 9.70 0.57
N LEU A 107 -3.87 9.09 1.50
CA LEU A 107 -2.76 9.75 2.18
C LEU A 107 -1.59 10.02 1.24
N ALA A 108 -1.21 9.04 0.42
CA ALA A 108 -0.17 9.24 -0.60
C ALA A 108 -0.55 10.37 -1.57
N VAL A 109 -1.82 10.43 -2.00
CA VAL A 109 -2.33 11.51 -2.85
C VAL A 109 -2.23 12.87 -2.16
N LYS A 110 -2.76 12.97 -0.93
CA LYS A 110 -2.75 14.22 -0.15
C LYS A 110 -1.33 14.76 0.07
N ARG A 111 -0.35 13.87 0.16
CA ARG A 111 1.07 14.17 0.33
C ARG A 111 1.87 14.24 -0.98
N GLN A 112 1.20 14.08 -2.13
CA GLN A 112 1.77 14.15 -3.47
C GLN A 112 2.82 13.07 -3.77
N HIS A 113 2.71 11.90 -3.12
CA HIS A 113 3.59 10.75 -3.34
C HIS A 113 3.13 9.91 -4.53
N ILE A 114 3.20 10.47 -5.73
CA ILE A 114 2.68 9.84 -6.96
C ILE A 114 3.32 8.48 -7.25
N VAL A 115 4.61 8.31 -6.97
CA VAL A 115 5.31 7.02 -7.15
C VAL A 115 4.72 5.93 -6.25
N VAL A 116 4.30 6.27 -5.02
CA VAL A 116 3.59 5.34 -4.14
C VAL A 116 2.20 5.00 -4.70
N VAL A 117 1.49 6.00 -5.22
CA VAL A 117 0.17 5.78 -5.86
C VAL A 117 0.31 4.83 -7.06
N GLN A 118 1.33 5.03 -7.91
CA GLN A 118 1.64 4.14 -9.03
C GLN A 118 1.94 2.72 -8.56
N ALA A 119 2.74 2.56 -7.50
CA ALA A 119 3.07 1.25 -6.95
C ALA A 119 1.81 0.50 -6.43
N LEU A 120 0.90 1.21 -5.74
CA LEU A 120 -0.37 0.63 -5.26
C LEU A 120 -1.30 0.25 -6.42
N VAL A 121 -1.43 1.11 -7.44
CA VAL A 121 -2.23 0.83 -8.64
C VAL A 121 -1.68 -0.36 -9.42
N LEU A 122 -0.35 -0.43 -9.61
CA LEU A 122 0.29 -1.57 -10.26
C LEU A 122 0.03 -2.87 -9.51
N HIS A 123 0.18 -2.85 -8.18
CA HIS A 123 -0.10 -4.04 -7.36
C HIS A 123 -1.55 -4.50 -7.49
N ALA A 124 -2.51 -3.58 -7.45
CA ALA A 124 -3.92 -3.90 -7.63
C ALA A 124 -4.23 -4.45 -9.04
N LEU A 125 -3.63 -3.88 -10.10
CA LEU A 125 -3.80 -4.38 -11.47
C LEU A 125 -3.19 -5.78 -11.65
N ALA A 126 -1.99 -6.03 -11.09
CA ALA A 126 -1.37 -7.35 -11.12
C ALA A 126 -2.19 -8.40 -10.37
N ALA A 127 -2.82 -8.00 -9.26
CA ALA A 127 -3.73 -8.85 -8.51
C ALA A 127 -5.02 -9.22 -9.27
N LEU A 128 -5.37 -8.53 -10.36
CA LEU A 128 -6.49 -8.94 -11.23
C LEU A 128 -6.18 -10.20 -12.07
N ILE A 129 -4.89 -10.50 -12.27
CA ILE A 129 -4.43 -11.68 -13.01
C ILE A 129 -4.32 -12.88 -12.05
N SER A 130 -3.90 -12.67 -10.80
CA SER A 130 -3.86 -13.73 -9.79
C SER A 130 -5.24 -13.90 -9.15
N ASP A 131 -5.95 -14.99 -9.47
CA ASP A 131 -7.29 -15.30 -8.96
C ASP A 131 -7.45 -15.25 -7.42
N SER A 132 -6.34 -15.24 -6.67
CA SER A 132 -6.29 -15.24 -5.20
C SER A 132 -6.62 -13.91 -4.52
N VAL A 133 -6.57 -12.74 -5.19
CA VAL A 133 -6.68 -11.41 -4.53
C VAL A 133 -7.68 -10.47 -5.22
N ALA A 134 -8.56 -11.01 -6.06
CA ALA A 134 -9.42 -10.21 -6.94
C ALA A 134 -10.36 -9.23 -6.20
N VAL A 135 -10.84 -9.57 -4.99
CA VAL A 135 -11.83 -8.75 -4.26
C VAL A 135 -11.23 -7.47 -3.67
N ALA A 136 -10.10 -7.56 -2.97
CA ALA A 136 -9.46 -6.37 -2.41
C ALA A 136 -8.92 -5.46 -3.53
N ALA A 137 -8.37 -6.07 -4.59
CA ALA A 137 -7.91 -5.35 -5.78
C ALA A 137 -9.06 -4.62 -6.49
N THR A 138 -10.22 -5.27 -6.69
CA THR A 138 -11.41 -4.62 -7.26
C THR A 138 -11.95 -3.51 -6.37
N GLN A 139 -11.98 -3.70 -5.06
CA GLN A 139 -12.42 -2.63 -4.14
C GLN A 139 -11.49 -1.42 -4.20
N PHE A 140 -10.18 -1.66 -4.20
CA PHE A 140 -9.18 -0.61 -4.36
C PHE A 140 -9.36 0.14 -5.69
N LEU A 141 -9.45 -0.59 -6.81
CA LEU A 141 -9.58 0.00 -8.14
C LEU A 141 -10.91 0.74 -8.30
N ALA A 142 -12.00 0.20 -7.74
CA ALA A 142 -13.30 0.89 -7.72
C ALA A 142 -13.19 2.24 -6.99
N ALA A 143 -12.54 2.28 -5.82
CA ALA A 143 -12.34 3.51 -5.08
C ALA A 143 -11.42 4.50 -5.82
N PHE A 144 -10.34 4.01 -6.45
CA PHE A 144 -9.42 4.84 -7.24
C PHE A 144 -10.10 5.46 -8.47
N LEU A 145 -10.98 4.71 -9.12
CA LEU A 145 -11.70 5.12 -10.32
C LEU A 145 -12.96 5.96 -10.02
N ALA A 146 -13.45 5.96 -8.77
CA ALA A 146 -14.65 6.67 -8.37
C ALA A 146 -14.54 8.21 -8.52
N PRO A 147 -15.61 8.93 -8.87
CA PRO A 147 -15.59 10.39 -9.06
C PRO A 147 -15.08 11.19 -7.85
N GLU A 148 -15.31 10.69 -6.64
CA GLU A 148 -14.93 11.29 -5.36
C GLU A 148 -13.45 11.16 -5.01
N PHE A 149 -12.66 10.42 -5.80
CA PHE A 149 -11.24 10.23 -5.52
C PHE A 149 -10.46 11.56 -5.60
N PRO A 150 -9.53 11.84 -4.68
CA PRO A 150 -8.89 13.16 -4.55
C PRO A 150 -7.92 13.56 -5.67
N LEU A 151 -7.62 12.67 -6.62
CA LEU A 151 -6.92 13.05 -7.86
C LEU A 151 -7.92 13.36 -8.97
N ASP A 152 -7.65 14.41 -9.73
CA ASP A 152 -8.41 14.72 -10.93
C ASP A 152 -8.33 13.58 -11.96
N ILE A 153 -9.31 13.57 -12.87
CA ILE A 153 -9.47 12.49 -13.85
C ILE A 153 -8.25 12.32 -14.78
N THR A 154 -7.53 13.40 -15.09
CA THR A 154 -6.36 13.36 -15.97
C THR A 154 -5.17 12.78 -15.22
N ALA A 155 -4.91 13.24 -14.01
CA ALA A 155 -3.82 12.72 -13.19
C ALA A 155 -4.01 11.25 -12.84
N ARG A 156 -5.25 10.78 -12.65
CA ARG A 156 -5.54 9.35 -12.50
C ARG A 156 -5.25 8.55 -13.78
N ALA A 157 -5.60 9.09 -14.94
CA ALA A 157 -5.29 8.45 -16.22
C ALA A 157 -3.77 8.39 -16.44
N ASP A 158 -3.04 9.45 -16.10
CA ASP A 158 -1.57 9.51 -16.18
C ASP A 158 -0.91 8.49 -15.25
N VAL A 159 -1.46 8.26 -14.06
CA VAL A 159 -0.99 7.18 -13.15
C VAL A 159 -1.15 5.82 -13.81
N ILE A 160 -2.32 5.51 -14.36
CA ILE A 160 -2.55 4.23 -15.06
C ILE A 160 -1.62 4.12 -16.28
N GLN A 161 -1.47 5.20 -17.05
CA GLN A 161 -0.58 5.27 -18.21
C GLN A 161 0.88 4.99 -17.83
N ALA A 162 1.37 5.59 -16.75
CA ALA A 162 2.74 5.42 -16.27
C ALA A 162 2.98 3.99 -15.78
N VAL A 163 2.04 3.43 -15.02
CA VAL A 163 2.07 2.02 -14.60
C VAL A 163 2.12 1.09 -15.81
N TRP A 164 1.34 1.41 -16.85
CA TRP A 164 1.32 0.67 -18.10
C TRP A 164 2.65 0.70 -18.84
N ALA A 165 3.24 1.90 -18.97
CA ALA A 165 4.50 2.10 -19.68
C ALA A 165 5.69 1.45 -18.96
N ALA A 166 5.63 1.35 -17.63
CA ALA A 166 6.69 0.77 -16.81
C ALA A 166 6.64 -0.76 -16.71
N HIS A 167 5.48 -1.40 -16.93
CA HIS A 167 5.38 -2.86 -16.90
C HIS A 167 6.01 -3.43 -18.16
N GLU A 168 7.02 -4.31 -18.08
CA GLU A 168 7.78 -4.75 -19.26
C GLU A 168 7.04 -5.82 -20.09
N ASP A 169 6.30 -6.72 -19.44
CA ASP A 169 5.64 -7.85 -20.09
C ASP A 169 4.36 -7.43 -20.84
N ALA A 170 4.42 -7.48 -22.18
CA ALA A 170 3.31 -7.08 -23.04
C ALA A 170 2.08 -8.02 -22.96
N ALA A 171 2.27 -9.29 -22.64
CA ALA A 171 1.18 -10.24 -22.48
C ALA A 171 0.44 -9.99 -21.17
N GLU A 172 1.18 -9.82 -20.06
CA GLU A 172 0.58 -9.47 -18.78
C GLU A 172 -0.15 -8.14 -18.86
N ARG A 173 0.43 -7.11 -19.51
CA ARG A 173 -0.27 -5.84 -19.77
C ARG A 173 -1.63 -6.10 -20.43
N ARG A 174 -1.67 -6.85 -21.54
CA ARG A 174 -2.96 -7.14 -22.22
C ARG A 174 -3.96 -7.82 -21.29
N THR A 175 -3.52 -8.80 -20.51
CA THR A 175 -4.40 -9.50 -19.56
C THR A 175 -4.92 -8.57 -18.46
N MET A 176 -4.07 -7.73 -17.85
CA MET A 176 -4.51 -6.74 -16.85
C MET A 176 -5.59 -5.81 -17.42
N ARG A 177 -5.43 -5.36 -18.68
CA ARG A 177 -6.37 -4.45 -19.34
C ARG A 177 -7.69 -5.12 -19.56
N ASP A 178 -7.66 -6.32 -20.14
CA ASP A 178 -8.88 -7.02 -20.51
C ASP A 178 -9.70 -7.34 -19.23
N ARG A 179 -9.03 -7.72 -18.13
CA ARG A 179 -9.65 -7.93 -16.81
C ARG A 179 -10.20 -6.65 -16.19
N LEU A 180 -9.47 -5.54 -16.28
CA LEU A 180 -9.93 -4.24 -15.79
C LEU A 180 -11.19 -3.79 -16.56
N LEU A 181 -11.18 -3.88 -17.90
CA LEU A 181 -12.30 -3.47 -18.73
C LEU A 181 -13.52 -4.40 -18.59
N GLU A 182 -13.30 -5.68 -18.29
CA GLU A 182 -14.37 -6.64 -17.95
C GLU A 182 -15.11 -6.24 -16.66
N GLN A 183 -14.39 -5.69 -15.68
CA GLN A 183 -14.96 -5.34 -14.37
C GLN A 183 -15.61 -3.95 -14.32
N TYR A 184 -15.13 -3.00 -15.13
CA TYR A 184 -15.68 -1.64 -15.20
C TYR A 184 -16.29 -1.26 -16.57
N PRO A 185 -17.26 -2.02 -17.13
CA PRO A 185 -17.89 -1.70 -18.41
C PRO A 185 -19.20 -0.90 -18.24
N ALA A 186 -19.19 0.40 -18.60
CA ALA A 186 -20.43 1.17 -18.79
C ALA A 186 -20.20 2.47 -19.59
N GLN A 187 -19.92 2.37 -20.90
CA GLN A 187 -19.58 3.53 -21.77
C GLN A 187 -18.34 4.31 -21.27
N PRO A 188 -17.63 5.13 -22.09
CA PRO A 188 -16.22 5.38 -21.82
C PRO A 188 -16.01 6.00 -20.45
N HIS A 189 -15.43 5.22 -19.53
CA HIS A 189 -15.18 5.64 -18.16
C HIS A 189 -14.29 6.87 -18.17
N ASP A 190 -14.64 7.91 -17.40
CA ASP A 190 -13.98 9.22 -17.49
C ASP A 190 -12.46 9.15 -17.40
N VAL A 191 -11.95 8.34 -16.47
CA VAL A 191 -10.51 8.04 -16.34
C VAL A 191 -10.01 7.13 -17.47
N LEU A 192 -10.57 5.92 -17.63
CA LEU A 192 -10.02 4.89 -18.54
C LEU A 192 -10.06 5.28 -20.03
N SER A 193 -11.00 6.16 -20.41
CA SER A 193 -11.12 6.69 -21.78
C SER A 193 -9.96 7.62 -22.19
N ARG A 194 -9.18 8.10 -21.22
CA ARG A 194 -8.01 8.96 -21.43
C ARG A 194 -6.69 8.19 -21.42
N VAL A 195 -6.72 6.91 -21.05
CA VAL A 195 -5.54 6.04 -21.05
C VAL A 195 -5.27 5.57 -22.49
N VAL A 196 -4.02 5.68 -22.92
CA VAL A 196 -3.50 5.14 -24.18
C VAL A 196 -2.95 3.73 -23.91
N TRP A 197 -3.72 2.71 -24.33
CA TRP A 197 -3.47 1.30 -24.06
C TRP A 197 -2.39 0.64 -24.93
#